data_AF-A0A1A2DX25-F1
#
_entry.id   AF-A0A1A2DX25-F1
#
_cell.length_a   1.000
_cell.length_b   1.000
_cell.length_c   1.000
_cell.angle_alpha   90.00
_cell.angle_beta   90.00
_cell.angle_gamma   90.00
#
_symmetry.space_group_name_H-M   'P 1'
#
loop_
_entity.id
_entity.type
_entity.pdbx_description
1 polymer ?
#
loop_
_entity_poly.entity_id
_entity_poly.type
_entity_poly.pdbx_seq_one_letter_code
_entity_poly.pdbx_strand_id
1 'polypeptide(L)'
;MKRITVGAALGALAVATAVAPPAAADMRYGNYDVLSNRWTDATWVWAAYPCETMGKFDDLPAGCVQISAIDRPHFFGRGYYGGTARLVNGQYSFTSDYPNGLNCPFGPSMPTRDTYIWDANTLAGVVESHFDVGCMNGPAGVNTWTFALVRM
;
A
#
# COMPACT_ATOMS: atom_id res chain seq x y z
N MET A 1 -0.32 74.84 -23.41
CA MET A 1 0.32 74.08 -22.32
C MET A 1 0.18 72.60 -22.63
N LYS A 2 1.29 71.84 -22.59
CA LYS A 2 1.39 70.39 -22.86
C LYS A 2 0.58 69.57 -21.84
N ARG A 3 0.03 68.41 -22.25
CA ARG A 3 0.35 67.04 -21.73
C ARG A 3 -0.68 66.02 -22.24
N ILE A 4 -0.30 65.17 -23.21
CA ILE A 4 0.18 63.77 -23.09
C ILE A 4 -0.98 62.76 -23.00
N THR A 5 -1.12 61.98 -24.08
CA THR A 5 -1.80 60.68 -24.19
C THR A 5 -0.98 59.60 -23.49
N VAL A 6 -1.61 58.74 -22.67
CA VAL A 6 -1.06 57.44 -22.25
C VAL A 6 -2.19 56.42 -22.28
N GLY A 7 -2.04 55.41 -23.14
CA GLY A 7 -2.94 54.26 -23.23
C GLY A 7 -2.68 53.27 -22.10
N ALA A 8 -3.74 52.56 -21.69
CA ALA A 8 -3.65 51.42 -20.80
C ALA A 8 -4.05 50.17 -21.58
N ALA A 9 -3.08 49.31 -21.85
CA ALA A 9 -3.28 47.99 -22.42
C ALA A 9 -3.93 47.08 -21.36
N LEU A 10 -5.14 46.59 -21.65
CA LEU A 10 -5.82 45.54 -20.89
C LEU A 10 -5.17 44.20 -21.22
N GLY A 11 -4.18 43.78 -20.42
CA GLY A 11 -3.60 42.45 -20.48
C GLY A 11 -4.58 41.41 -19.92
N ALA A 12 -5.06 40.51 -20.76
CA ALA A 12 -5.84 39.36 -20.34
C ALA A 12 -4.96 38.37 -19.56
N LEU A 13 -5.26 38.17 -18.28
CA LEU A 13 -4.67 37.11 -17.46
C LEU A 13 -5.31 35.77 -17.85
N ALA A 14 -4.64 35.03 -18.73
CA ALA A 14 -4.98 33.64 -18.99
C ALA A 14 -4.47 32.78 -17.83
N VAL A 15 -5.39 32.34 -16.96
CA VAL A 15 -5.09 31.35 -15.92
C VAL A 15 -4.99 29.99 -16.61
N ALA A 16 -3.78 29.58 -16.98
CA ALA A 16 -3.54 28.23 -17.46
C ALA A 16 -3.63 27.25 -16.28
N THR A 17 -4.80 26.65 -16.08
CA THR A 17 -4.90 25.44 -15.25
C THR A 17 -4.19 24.32 -15.99
N ALA A 18 -2.91 24.11 -15.68
CA ALA A 18 -2.21 22.91 -16.08
C ALA A 18 -2.85 21.73 -15.34
N VAL A 19 -3.85 21.10 -15.96
CA VAL A 19 -4.29 19.77 -15.56
C VAL A 19 -3.15 18.86 -15.96
N ALA A 20 -2.24 18.59 -15.03
CA ALA A 20 -1.29 17.50 -15.21
C ALA A 20 -2.12 16.24 -15.46
N PRO A 21 -1.86 15.47 -16.54
CA PRO A 21 -2.46 14.16 -16.65
C PRO A 21 -2.11 13.40 -15.37
N PRO A 22 -3.05 12.66 -14.75
CA PRO A 22 -2.65 11.75 -13.69
C PRO A 22 -1.63 10.82 -14.33
N ALA A 23 -0.35 10.99 -13.99
CA ALA A 23 0.62 9.94 -14.23
C ALA A 23 -0.04 8.70 -13.60
N ALA A 24 -0.32 7.68 -14.41
CA ALA A 24 -0.85 6.43 -13.90
C ALA A 24 0.17 5.96 -12.86
N ALA A 25 -0.15 6.22 -11.60
CA ALA A 25 0.71 5.98 -10.47
C ALA A 25 0.60 4.49 -10.18
N ASP A 26 1.13 3.67 -11.08
CA ASP A 26 1.24 2.25 -10.83
C ASP A 26 2.50 2.00 -10.03
N MET A 27 2.35 1.23 -8.96
CA MET A 27 3.47 0.72 -8.20
C MET A 27 4.34 -0.12 -9.13
N ARG A 28 5.63 0.20 -9.19
CA ARG A 28 6.57 -0.53 -10.03
C ARG A 28 6.72 -1.97 -9.52
N TYR A 29 6.90 -2.93 -10.41
CA TYR A 29 7.26 -4.29 -10.00
C TYR A 29 8.68 -4.35 -9.42
N GLY A 30 8.89 -5.29 -8.50
CA GLY A 30 10.17 -5.51 -7.82
C GLY A 30 10.01 -5.78 -6.33
N ASN A 31 11.13 -5.71 -5.62
CA ASN A 31 11.17 -5.95 -4.18
C ASN A 31 11.10 -4.63 -3.41
N TYR A 32 10.34 -4.65 -2.31
CA TYR A 32 10.12 -3.51 -1.45
C TYR A 32 10.38 -3.88 0.00
N ASP A 33 11.18 -3.08 0.70
CA ASP A 33 11.29 -3.18 2.15
C ASP A 33 10.02 -2.60 2.78
N VAL A 34 9.45 -3.33 3.74
CA VAL A 34 8.21 -2.95 4.42
C VAL A 34 8.58 -2.29 5.74
N LEU A 35 8.55 -0.96 5.75
CA LEU A 35 8.76 -0.16 6.95
C LEU A 35 7.45 -0.12 7.74
N SER A 36 7.26 -1.03 8.69
CA SER A 36 6.03 -1.12 9.48
C SER A 36 6.31 -1.19 10.97
N ASN A 37 5.40 -0.61 11.76
CA ASN A 37 5.37 -0.76 13.22
C ASN A 37 4.60 -2.00 13.70
N ARG A 38 4.10 -2.84 12.79
CA ARG A 38 3.35 -4.06 13.13
C ARG A 38 4.24 -5.18 13.65
N TRP A 39 5.43 -5.35 13.06
CA TRP A 39 6.35 -6.44 13.37
C TRP A 39 7.57 -5.90 14.09
N THR A 40 7.78 -6.33 15.33
CA THR A 40 8.97 -5.96 16.13
C THR A 40 10.06 -7.03 16.09
N ASP A 41 9.75 -8.20 15.54
CA ASP A 41 10.57 -9.40 15.60
C ASP A 41 11.14 -9.84 14.23
N ALA A 42 10.61 -9.29 13.14
CA ALA A 42 11.09 -9.51 11.79
C ALA A 42 10.89 -8.27 10.92
N THR A 43 11.74 -8.12 9.91
CA THR A 43 11.50 -7.22 8.79
C THR A 43 10.85 -7.99 7.65
N TRP A 44 10.14 -7.31 6.77
CA TRP A 44 9.47 -7.95 5.64
C TRP A 44 9.88 -7.32 4.32
N VAL A 45 10.02 -8.17 3.32
CA VAL A 45 10.14 -7.76 1.92
C VAL A 45 8.87 -8.15 1.20
N TRP A 46 8.27 -7.21 0.49
CA TRP A 46 7.22 -7.51 -0.48
C TRP A 46 7.85 -7.68 -1.85
N ALA A 47 7.72 -8.88 -2.40
CA ALA A 47 7.94 -9.13 -3.80
C ALA A 47 6.64 -8.81 -4.56
N ALA A 48 6.69 -7.76 -5.37
CA ALA A 48 5.58 -7.26 -6.17
C ALA A 48 5.75 -7.69 -7.64
N TYR A 49 4.84 -8.55 -8.08
CA TYR A 49 4.80 -9.10 -9.43
C TYR A 49 3.62 -8.52 -10.21
N PRO A 50 3.68 -8.52 -11.56
CA PRO A 50 2.48 -8.32 -12.35
C PRO A 50 1.43 -9.39 -12.01
N CYS A 51 0.17 -9.02 -12.10
CA CYS A 51 -0.89 -10.02 -12.10
C CYS A 51 -0.92 -10.72 -13.44
N GLU A 52 -0.60 -12.01 -13.46
CA GLU A 52 -0.60 -12.79 -14.70
C GLU A 52 -1.92 -13.55 -14.86
N THR A 53 -2.38 -13.65 -16.11
CA THR A 53 -3.38 -14.65 -16.48
C THR A 53 -2.63 -15.86 -17.03
N MET A 54 -2.84 -17.04 -16.46
CA MET A 54 -2.16 -18.26 -16.90
C MET A 54 -2.37 -18.47 -18.41
N GLY A 55 -1.26 -18.60 -19.16
CA GLY A 55 -1.27 -18.75 -20.62
C GLY A 55 -1.34 -17.43 -21.41
N LYS A 56 -1.33 -16.28 -20.75
CA LYS A 56 -1.28 -14.94 -21.38
C LYS A 56 -0.20 -14.08 -20.70
N PHE A 57 1.06 -14.32 -21.06
CA PHE A 57 2.20 -13.64 -20.46
C PHE A 57 2.37 -12.18 -20.91
N ASP A 58 1.75 -11.79 -22.02
CA ASP A 58 1.82 -10.43 -22.56
C ASP A 58 0.67 -9.52 -22.07
N ASP A 59 -0.28 -10.07 -21.31
CA ASP A 59 -1.44 -9.33 -20.79
C ASP A 59 -1.21 -8.98 -19.31
N LEU A 60 -0.56 -7.84 -19.07
CA LEU A 60 -0.32 -7.30 -17.74
C LEU A 60 -1.34 -6.21 -17.44
N PRO A 61 -2.43 -6.51 -16.70
CA PRO A 61 -3.46 -5.53 -16.41
C PRO A 61 -2.89 -4.41 -15.55
N ALA A 62 -3.07 -3.17 -16.01
CA ALA A 62 -2.74 -1.98 -15.23
C ALA A 62 -3.50 -1.98 -13.89
N GLY A 63 -2.91 -1.37 -12.86
CA GLY A 63 -3.55 -1.30 -11.54
C GLY A 63 -3.69 -2.65 -10.84
N CYS A 64 -2.88 -3.65 -11.17
CA CYS A 64 -2.88 -4.94 -10.49
C CYS A 64 -1.46 -5.37 -10.11
N VAL A 65 -1.28 -5.71 -8.84
CA VAL A 65 0.01 -6.18 -8.31
C VAL A 65 -0.22 -7.42 -7.47
N GLN A 66 0.49 -8.51 -7.76
CA GLN A 66 0.53 -9.68 -6.89
C GLN A 66 1.64 -9.48 -5.86
N ILE A 67 1.29 -9.54 -4.58
CA ILE A 67 2.21 -9.38 -3.45
C ILE A 67 2.50 -10.74 -2.82
N SER A 68 3.78 -11.03 -2.62
CA SER A 68 4.26 -12.11 -1.75
C SER A 68 5.16 -11.52 -0.68
N ALA A 69 4.80 -11.72 0.60
CA ALA A 69 5.57 -11.20 1.71
C ALA A 69 6.57 -12.25 2.22
N ILE A 70 7.83 -11.84 2.35
CA ILE A 70 8.96 -12.67 2.73
C ILE A 70 9.57 -12.07 4.00
N ASP A 71 9.62 -12.84 5.09
CA ASP A 71 10.18 -12.40 6.36
C ASP A 71 11.71 -12.54 6.38
N ARG A 72 12.37 -11.60 7.07
CA ARG A 72 13.82 -11.57 7.27
C ARG A 72 14.17 -11.26 8.73
N PRO A 73 14.85 -12.18 9.46
CA PRO A 73 15.16 -13.56 9.05
C PRO A 73 13.90 -14.43 8.99
N HIS A 74 13.94 -15.52 8.24
CA HIS A 74 12.83 -16.48 8.21
C HIS A 74 12.77 -17.28 9.53
N PHE A 75 11.62 -17.27 10.18
CA PHE A 75 11.40 -18.07 11.39
C PHE A 75 10.51 -19.28 11.10
N PHE A 76 11.02 -20.48 11.42
CA PHE A 76 10.24 -21.71 11.33
C PHE A 76 8.92 -21.58 12.12
N GLY A 77 7.80 -21.85 11.44
CA GLY A 77 6.46 -21.73 12.02
C GLY A 77 5.79 -20.37 11.81
N ARG A 78 6.48 -19.37 11.23
CA ARG A 78 5.84 -18.14 10.77
C ARG A 78 5.05 -18.40 9.48
N GLY A 79 3.81 -17.93 9.44
CA GLY A 79 3.01 -17.96 8.22
C GLY A 79 3.58 -17.09 7.11
N TYR A 80 3.14 -17.33 5.87
CA TYR A 80 3.30 -16.40 4.77
C TYR A 80 2.02 -15.58 4.63
N TYR A 81 2.14 -14.35 4.13
CA TYR A 81 0.99 -13.58 3.67
C TYR A 81 1.29 -12.96 2.31
N GLY A 82 0.23 -12.50 1.67
CA GLY A 82 0.26 -11.97 0.33
C GLY A 82 -1.12 -11.95 -0.28
N GLY A 83 -1.23 -11.42 -1.49
CA GLY A 83 -2.51 -11.31 -2.17
C GLY A 83 -2.42 -10.49 -3.44
N THR A 84 -3.52 -10.47 -4.16
CA THR A 84 -3.68 -9.65 -5.36
C THR A 84 -4.18 -8.26 -4.96
N ALA A 85 -3.34 -7.26 -5.09
CA ALA A 85 -3.69 -5.86 -4.86
C ALA A 85 -4.27 -5.23 -6.12
N ARG A 86 -5.37 -4.49 -5.96
CA ARG A 86 -6.05 -3.75 -7.03
C ARG A 86 -5.98 -2.26 -6.75
N LEU A 87 -5.65 -1.47 -7.77
CA LEU A 87 -5.63 -0.02 -7.74
C LEU A 87 -7.03 0.53 -7.99
N VAL A 88 -7.58 1.24 -7.01
CA VAL A 88 -8.86 1.95 -7.12
C VAL A 88 -8.69 3.34 -6.54
N ASN A 89 -9.04 4.37 -7.31
CA ASN A 89 -8.96 5.78 -6.88
C ASN A 89 -7.59 6.18 -6.30
N GLY A 90 -6.49 5.69 -6.90
CA GLY A 90 -5.12 6.02 -6.47
C GLY A 90 -4.61 5.22 -5.27
N GLN A 91 -5.39 4.27 -4.75
CA GLN A 91 -4.97 3.39 -3.65
C GLN A 91 -5.00 1.93 -4.07
N TYR A 92 -3.95 1.20 -3.72
CA TYR A 92 -3.95 -0.25 -3.80
C TYR A 92 -4.56 -0.84 -2.54
N SER A 93 -5.26 -1.96 -2.68
CA SER A 93 -5.70 -2.75 -1.53
C SER A 93 -5.70 -4.25 -1.80
N PHE A 94 -5.36 -5.04 -0.79
CA PHE A 94 -5.62 -6.48 -0.74
C PHE A 94 -5.92 -6.94 0.68
N THR A 95 -6.55 -8.10 0.81
CA THR A 95 -6.79 -8.77 2.09
C THR A 95 -6.06 -10.10 2.13
N SER A 96 -5.45 -10.43 3.27
CA SER A 96 -4.73 -11.68 3.49
C SER A 96 -5.04 -12.24 4.88
N ASP A 97 -5.17 -13.56 4.98
CA ASP A 97 -5.29 -14.24 6.25
C ASP A 97 -3.88 -14.62 6.74
N TYR A 98 -3.55 -14.27 7.98
CA TYR A 98 -2.24 -14.53 8.56
C TYR A 98 -2.36 -15.24 9.90
N PRO A 99 -1.78 -16.45 10.05
CA PRO A 99 -2.06 -17.33 11.19
C PRO A 99 -1.49 -16.84 12.53
N ASN A 100 -0.53 -15.92 12.51
CA ASN A 100 0.17 -15.44 13.72
C ASN A 100 0.11 -13.91 13.85
N GLY A 101 -1.01 -13.31 13.45
CA GLY A 101 -1.15 -11.87 13.26
C GLY A 101 -1.29 -11.02 14.50
N LEU A 102 -1.85 -11.60 15.56
CA LEU A 102 -1.96 -10.97 16.86
C LEU A 102 -1.00 -11.66 17.81
N ASN A 103 0.03 -10.93 18.26
CA ASN A 103 0.97 -11.43 19.25
C ASN A 103 0.41 -11.21 20.66
N CYS A 104 0.12 -12.30 21.37
CA CYS A 104 -0.49 -12.24 22.69
C CYS A 104 0.55 -12.31 23.81
N PRO A 105 0.55 -11.37 24.76
CA PRO A 105 1.40 -11.47 25.94
C PRO A 105 1.07 -12.75 26.72
N PHE A 106 2.09 -13.56 27.00
CA PHE A 106 1.98 -14.80 27.79
C PHE A 106 1.04 -15.87 27.20
N GLY A 107 0.78 -15.85 25.89
CA GLY A 107 -0.08 -16.80 25.20
C GLY A 107 0.38 -17.10 23.77
N PRO A 108 -0.34 -17.97 23.04
CA PRO A 108 -0.05 -18.22 21.62
C PRO A 108 -0.42 -17.01 20.77
N SER A 109 0.24 -16.85 19.62
CA SER A 109 -0.21 -15.91 18.59
C SER A 109 -1.53 -16.36 18.00
N MET A 110 -2.40 -15.40 17.67
CA MET A 110 -3.73 -15.65 17.12
C MET A 110 -3.81 -15.23 15.65
N PRO A 111 -4.67 -15.88 14.85
CA PRO A 111 -4.85 -15.53 13.44
C PRO A 111 -5.51 -14.16 13.28
N THR A 112 -5.15 -13.46 12.22
CA THR A 112 -5.81 -12.22 11.79
C THR A 112 -6.20 -12.28 10.32
N ARG A 113 -7.24 -11.54 9.96
CA ARG A 113 -7.54 -11.15 8.58
C ARG A 113 -7.09 -9.70 8.39
N ASP A 114 -6.08 -9.51 7.57
CA ASP A 114 -5.41 -8.23 7.38
C ASP A 114 -5.81 -7.59 6.07
N THR A 115 -6.35 -6.38 6.12
CA THR A 115 -6.60 -5.57 4.91
C THR A 115 -5.55 -4.48 4.82
N TYR A 116 -4.73 -4.55 3.77
CA TYR A 116 -3.71 -3.56 3.46
C TYR A 116 -4.27 -2.55 2.47
N ILE A 117 -4.08 -1.26 2.73
CA ILE A 117 -4.45 -0.16 1.83
C ILE A 117 -3.29 0.83 1.79
N TRP A 118 -2.81 1.21 0.60
CA TRP A 118 -1.74 2.20 0.46
C TRP A 118 -1.94 3.09 -0.76
N ASP A 119 -1.42 4.32 -0.67
CA ASP A 119 -1.40 5.26 -1.79
C ASP A 119 -0.35 4.86 -2.82
N ALA A 120 -0.73 4.92 -4.09
CA ALA A 120 0.09 4.40 -5.18
C ALA A 120 1.29 5.30 -5.54
N ASN A 121 1.30 6.56 -5.09
CA ASN A 121 2.40 7.50 -5.33
C ASN A 121 3.43 7.46 -4.21
N THR A 122 2.96 7.60 -2.97
CA THR A 122 3.79 7.69 -1.76
C THR A 122 4.21 6.32 -1.26
N LEU A 123 3.49 5.26 -1.66
CA LEU A 123 3.66 3.89 -1.19
C LEU A 123 3.55 3.75 0.33
N ALA A 124 2.86 4.70 0.97
CA ALA A 124 2.54 4.68 2.39
C ALA A 124 1.08 4.29 2.60
N GLY A 125 0.80 3.58 3.68
CA GLY A 125 -0.50 2.99 3.92
C GLY A 125 -0.75 2.51 5.33
N VAL A 126 -1.88 1.84 5.49
CA VAL A 126 -2.31 1.22 6.74
C VAL A 126 -2.70 -0.23 6.51
N VAL A 127 -2.55 -1.04 7.55
CA VAL A 127 -3.12 -2.38 7.62
C VAL A 127 -4.09 -2.46 8.79
N GLU A 128 -5.30 -2.91 8.50
CA GLU A 128 -6.31 -3.24 9.50
C GLU A 128 -6.30 -4.75 9.72
N SER A 129 -5.89 -5.16 10.92
CA SER A 129 -5.83 -6.56 11.34
C SER A 129 -7.05 -6.90 12.19
N HIS A 130 -8.00 -7.60 11.59
CA HIS A 130 -9.19 -8.12 12.26
C HIS A 130 -8.90 -9.47 12.91
N PHE A 131 -9.43 -9.71 14.11
CA PHE A 131 -9.36 -11.00 14.79
C PHE A 131 -10.68 -11.32 15.47
N ASP A 132 -11.12 -12.58 15.35
CA ASP A 132 -12.40 -13.05 15.91
C ASP A 132 -12.32 -13.32 17.42
N VAL A 133 -11.12 -13.60 17.93
CA VAL A 133 -10.86 -13.86 19.35
C VAL A 133 -9.58 -13.16 19.77
N GLY A 134 -9.67 -12.33 20.81
CA GLY A 134 -8.53 -11.64 21.38
C GLY A 134 -7.71 -12.52 22.32
N CYS A 135 -6.57 -11.98 22.78
CA CYS A 135 -5.71 -12.66 23.75
C CYS A 135 -6.47 -13.05 25.02
N MET A 136 -6.13 -14.19 25.62
CA MET A 136 -6.78 -14.72 26.83
C MET A 136 -8.30 -14.90 26.69
N ASN A 137 -8.78 -15.32 25.51
CA ASN A 137 -10.21 -15.42 25.15
C ASN A 137 -10.93 -14.07 25.26
N GLY A 138 -10.22 -12.97 25.01
CA GLY A 138 -10.80 -11.65 24.92
C GLY A 138 -11.75 -11.52 23.72
N PRO A 139 -12.52 -10.42 23.66
CA PRO A 139 -13.44 -10.17 22.56
C PRO A 139 -12.71 -10.01 21.22
N ALA A 140 -13.45 -10.18 20.13
CA ALA A 140 -13.03 -9.81 18.78
C ALA A 140 -12.64 -8.34 18.69
N GLY A 141 -11.78 -7.99 17.73
CA GLY A 141 -11.32 -6.62 17.58
C GLY A 141 -10.55 -6.35 16.29
N VAL A 142 -10.05 -5.11 16.21
CA VAL A 142 -9.24 -4.59 15.10
C VAL A 142 -8.05 -3.85 15.66
N ASN A 143 -6.87 -4.13 15.09
CA ASN A 143 -5.68 -3.30 15.28
C ASN A 143 -5.32 -2.63 13.96
N THR A 144 -4.98 -1.34 14.00
CA THR A 144 -4.52 -0.60 12.83
C THR A 144 -3.04 -0.30 12.95
N TRP A 145 -2.29 -0.60 11.89
CA TRP A 145 -0.85 -0.34 11.83
C TRP A 145 -0.52 0.50 10.61
N THR A 146 0.56 1.26 10.68
CA THR A 146 1.06 2.04 9.54
C THR A 146 2.20 1.30 8.88
N PHE A 147 2.35 1.48 7.57
CA PHE A 147 3.52 1.01 6.85
C PHE A 147 3.88 1.92 5.69
N ALA A 148 5.12 1.81 5.21
CA ALA A 148 5.56 2.37 3.95
C ALA A 148 6.42 1.35 3.19
N LEU A 149 6.38 1.41 1.87
CA LEU A 149 7.17 0.54 1.00
C LEU A 149 8.32 1.33 0.39
N VAL A 150 9.54 0.85 0.57
CA VAL A 150 10.73 1.43 -0.04
C VAL A 150 11.31 0.44 -1.03
N ARG A 151 11.44 0.85 -2.29
CA ARG A 151 11.98 -0.03 -3.33
C ARG A 151 13.44 -0.36 -3.05
N MET A 152 13.78 -1.65 -3.18
CA MET A 152 15.13 -2.18 -3.05
C MET A 152 15.92 -2.09 -4.37
#